data_AF-A0A222GD41-F1
#
_entry.id   AF-A0A222GD41-F1
#
_cell.length_a   1.000
_cell.length_b   1.000
_cell.length_c   1.000
_cell.angle_alpha   90.00
_cell.angle_beta   90.00
_cell.angle_gamma   90.00
#
_symmetry.space_group_name_H-M   'P 1'
#
loop_
_entity.id
_entity.type
_entity.pdbx_description
1 polymer ?
#
loop_
_entity_poly.entity_id
_entity_poly.type
_entity_poly.pdbx_seq_one_letter_code
_entity_poly.pdbx_strand_id
1 'polypeptide(L)' 'MNLITDSEIKRIVKKHTGFAIFLVFIPIIFIQLISFFSGDNQLNYLLFYIAPIFTIGACAHFIQRVLIDINASSAVNT' A
#
# COMPACT_ATOMS: atom_id res chain seq x y z
N MET A 1 -0.99 -4.41 -31.34
CA MET A 1 -1.38 -3.84 -30.03
C MET A 1 -1.26 -4.97 -29.03
N ASN A 2 -0.23 -4.97 -28.18
CA ASN A 2 -0.05 -6.00 -27.17
C ASN A 2 -1.16 -5.87 -26.14
N LEU A 3 -2.15 -6.76 -26.22
CA LEU A 3 -3.18 -6.84 -25.19
C LEU A 3 -2.57 -7.53 -23.98
N ILE A 4 -2.27 -6.75 -22.94
CA ILE A 4 -2.19 -7.31 -21.59
C ILE A 4 -3.57 -7.88 -21.26
N THR A 5 -3.59 -9.14 -20.84
CA THR A 5 -4.82 -9.83 -20.46
C THR A 5 -5.27 -9.41 -19.05
N ASP A 6 -6.57 -9.44 -18.79
CA ASP A 6 -7.14 -9.15 -17.46
C ASP A 6 -6.55 -10.04 -16.36
N SER A 7 -6.20 -11.29 -16.68
CA SER A 7 -5.56 -12.22 -15.75
C SER A 7 -4.16 -11.75 -15.32
N GLU A 8 -3.43 -11.11 -16.23
CA GLU A 8 -2.10 -10.57 -15.97
C GLU A 8 -2.17 -9.28 -15.14
N ILE A 9 -3.12 -8.39 -15.44
CA ILE A 9 -3.41 -7.20 -14.60
C ILE A 9 -3.77 -7.65 -13.18
N LYS A 10 -4.67 -8.63 -13.05
CA LYS A 10 -5.09 -9.17 -11.74
C LYS A 10 -3.90 -9.76 -10.97
N ARG A 11 -2.97 -10.43 -11.66
CA ARG A 11 -1.75 -10.97 -11.04
C ARG A 11 -0.83 -9.85 -10.54
N ILE A 12 -0.59 -8.82 -11.35
CA ILE A 12 0.24 -7.65 -10.99
C ILE A 12 -0.37 -6.89 -9.81
N VAL A 13 -1.68 -6.64 -9.84
CA VAL A 13 -2.41 -6.01 -8.73
C VAL A 13 -2.23 -6.82 -7.45
N LYS A 14 -2.53 -8.13 -7.48
CA LYS A 14 -2.41 -9.00 -6.31
C LYS A 14 -1.00 -9.04 -5.72
N LYS A 15 0.04 -8.97 -6.56
CA LYS A 15 1.45 -8.91 -6.14
C LYS A 15 1.74 -7.72 -5.22
N HIS A 16 1.16 -6.54 -5.52
CA HIS A 16 1.45 -5.31 -4.80
C HIS A 16 0.44 -4.97 -3.69
N THR A 17 -0.78 -5.54 -3.73
CA THR A 17 -1.83 -5.25 -2.74
C THR A 17 -1.40 -5.59 -1.31
N GLY A 18 -0.73 -6.73 -1.11
CA GLY A 18 -0.29 -7.14 0.24
C GLY A 18 0.72 -6.16 0.85
N PHE A 19 1.65 -5.65 0.05
CA PHE A 19 2.64 -4.66 0.50
C PHE A 19 2.00 -3.30 0.78
N ALA A 20 1.01 -2.89 -0.02
CA ALA A 20 0.26 -1.66 0.20
C ALA A 20 -0.51 -1.69 1.53
N ILE A 21 -1.19 -2.81 1.82
CA ILE A 21 -1.87 -3.04 3.09
C ILE A 21 -0.85 -2.99 4.25
N PHE A 22 0.26 -3.69 4.12
CA PHE A 22 1.33 -3.71 5.13
C PHE A 22 1.84 -2.31 5.49
N LEU A 23 2.06 -1.44 4.48
CA LEU A 23 2.48 -0.05 4.70
C LEU A 23 1.49 0.78 5.52
N VAL A 24 0.19 0.53 5.40
CA VAL A 24 -0.83 1.24 6.17
C VAL A 24 -0.92 0.71 7.61
N PHE A 25 -0.86 -0.62 7.78
CA PHE A 25 -1.09 -1.24 9.08
C PHE A 25 0.11 -1.15 10.04
N ILE A 26 1.35 -1.20 9.54
CA ILE A 26 2.55 -1.07 10.40
C ILE A 26 2.48 0.13 11.33
N PRO A 27 2.34 1.37 10.82
CA PRO A 27 2.43 2.55 11.69
C PRO A 27 1.28 2.59 12.71
N ILE A 28 0.10 2.08 12.34
CA ILE A 28 -1.06 1.98 13.22
C ILE A 28 -0.77 1.02 14.38
N ILE A 29 -0.26 -0.19 14.08
CA ILE A 29 0.11 -1.19 15.08
C ILE A 29 1.21 -0.64 16.00
N PHE A 30 2.20 0.04 15.42
CA PHE A 30 3.32 0.60 16.18
C PHE A 30 2.86 1.65 17.19
N ILE A 31 1.98 2.57 16.78
CA ILE A 31 1.39 3.59 17.67
C ILE A 31 0.55 2.93 18.77
N GLN A 32 -0.27 1.93 18.43
CA GLN A 32 -1.06 1.20 19.44
C GLN A 32 -0.18 0.49 20.47
N LEU A 33 0.92 -0.14 20.05
CA LEU A 33 1.87 -0.77 20.98
C LEU A 33 2.51 0.26 21.91
N ILE A 34 2.93 1.42 21.38
CA ILE A 34 3.50 2.50 22.21
C ILE A 34 2.46 3.01 23.22
N SER A 35 1.23 3.28 22.79
CA SER A 35 0.16 3.70 23.71
C SER A 35 -0.11 2.67 24.80
N PHE A 36 -0.10 1.38 24.46
CA PHE A 36 -0.27 0.31 25.44
C PHE A 36 0.84 0.28 26.50
N PHE A 37 2.11 0.37 26.09
CA PHE A 37 3.25 0.32 27.02
C PHE A 37 3.49 1.62 27.81
N SER A 38 3.11 2.77 27.24
CA SER A 38 3.24 4.07 27.91
C SER A 38 2.13 4.35 28.91
N GLY A 39 1.01 3.62 28.84
CA GLY A 39 -0.19 3.90 29.64
C GLY A 39 -0.88 5.22 29.24
N ASP A 40 -0.48 5.83 28.12
CA ASP A 40 -1.02 7.09 27.62
C ASP A 40 -1.76 6.88 26.28
N ASN A 41 -3.04 7.23 26.29
CA ASN A 41 -3.93 7.13 25.14
C ASN A 41 -3.85 8.36 24.22
N GLN A 42 -3.09 9.39 24.57
CA GLN A 42 -2.96 10.61 23.76
C GLN A 42 -2.40 10.31 22.36
N LEU A 43 -1.52 9.31 22.24
CA LEU A 43 -0.98 8.87 20.95
C LEU A 43 -2.04 8.28 20.02
N ASN A 44 -3.16 7.77 20.54
CA ASN A 44 -4.25 7.25 19.72
C ASN A 44 -4.95 8.37 18.92
N TYR A 45 -4.99 9.61 19.44
CA TYR A 45 -5.57 10.73 18.68
C TYR A 45 -4.74 11.08 17.45
N LEU A 46 -3.44 10.79 17.49
CA LEU A 46 -2.55 11.00 16.36
C LEU A 46 -2.91 10.08 15.18
N LEU A 47 -3.48 8.90 15.45
CA LEU A 47 -3.93 7.97 14.39
C LEU A 47 -4.93 8.61 13.44
N PHE A 48 -5.82 9.48 13.93
CA PHE A 48 -6.80 10.16 13.08
C PHE A 48 -6.15 11.06 12.02
N TYR A 49 -4.97 11.62 12.32
CA TYR A 49 -4.25 12.47 11.39
C TYR A 49 -3.34 11.67 10.47
N ILE A 50 -2.64 10.64 10.98
CA ILE A 50 -1.62 9.95 10.19
C ILE A 50 -2.19 8.77 9.38
N ALA A 51 -3.25 8.10 9.83
CA ALA A 51 -3.89 7.02 9.06
C ALA A 51 -4.31 7.43 7.63
N PRO A 52 -4.99 8.58 7.41
CA PRO A 52 -5.33 9.01 6.05
C PRO A 52 -4.08 9.34 5.22
N ILE A 53 -3.05 9.94 5.82
CA ILE A 53 -1.78 10.27 5.13
C ILE A 53 -1.06 8.99 4.67
N PHE A 54 -0.92 8.01 5.56
CA PHE A 54 -0.33 6.71 5.21
C PHE A 54 -1.15 5.97 4.16
N THR A 55 -2.48 6.04 4.25
CA THR A 55 -3.37 5.44 3.26
C THR A 55 -3.15 6.04 1.87
N ILE A 56 -3.12 7.37 1.76
CA ILE A 56 -2.85 8.06 0.49
C ILE A 56 -1.46 7.69 -0.05
N GLY A 57 -0.44 7.72 0.81
CA GLY A 57 0.93 7.35 0.42
C GLY A 57 1.05 5.90 -0.05
N ALA A 58 0.41 4.96 0.65
CA ALA A 58 0.37 3.56 0.27
C ALA A 58 -0.39 3.34 -1.06
N CYS A 59 -1.51 4.04 -1.27
CA CYS A 59 -2.24 4.01 -2.53
C CYS A 59 -1.40 4.57 -3.69
N ALA A 60 -0.71 5.69 -3.49
CA ALA A 60 0.17 6.29 -4.50
C ALA A 60 1.31 5.34 -4.88
N HIS A 61 2.00 4.77 -3.89
CA HIS A 61 3.06 3.79 -4.12
C HIS A 61 2.52 2.52 -4.82
N PHE A 62 1.35 2.03 -4.41
CA PHE A 62 0.70 0.88 -5.03
C PHE A 62 0.39 1.12 -6.51
N ILE A 63 -0.27 2.23 -6.84
CA ILE A 63 -0.61 2.59 -8.22
C ILE A 63 0.67 2.73 -9.05
N GLN A 64 1.69 3.43 -8.53
CA GLN A 64 2.96 3.60 -9.22
C GLN A 64 3.61 2.25 -9.57
N ARG A 65 3.67 1.31 -8.61
CA ARG A 65 4.25 -0.01 -8.83
C ARG A 65 3.46 -0.86 -9.83
N VAL A 66 2.13 -0.80 -9.76
CA VAL A 66 1.26 -1.49 -10.72
C VAL A 66 1.47 -0.93 -12.13
N LEU A 67 1.50 0.39 -12.31
CA LEU A 67 1.72 1.01 -13.61
C LEU A 67 3.10 0.69 -14.20
N ILE A 68 4.15 0.68 -13.37
CA ILE A 68 5.51 0.31 -13.80
C ILE A 68 5.53 -1.16 -14.28
N ASP A 69 4.95 -2.08 -13.52
CA ASP A 69 4.92 -3.50 -13.90
C ASP A 69 4.07 -3.74 -15.16
N ILE A 70 2.95 -3.03 -15.32
CA ILE A 70 2.12 -3.08 -16.54
C ILE A 70 2.91 -2.57 -17.75
N ASN A 71 3.62 -1.46 -17.62
CA ASN A 71 4.44 -0.91 -18.70
C ASN A 71 5.59 -1.86 -19.07
N ALA A 72 6.25 -2.45 -18.08
CA ALA A 72 7.30 -3.45 -18.30
C ALA A 72 6.77 -4.70 -19.02
N SER A 73 5.62 -5.24 -18.60
CA SER A 73 4.96 -6.36 -19.29
C SER A 73 4.57 -6.02 -20.73
N SER A 74 4.13 -4.78 -20.99
CA SER A 74 3.78 -4.34 -22.35
C SER A 74 4.98 -4.30 -23.30
N ALA A 75 6.16 -3.92 -22.78
CA ALA A 75 7.41 -3.79 -23.54
C ALA A 75 8.13 -5.12 -23.78
N VAL A 76 7.88 -6.16 -22.97
CA VAL A 76 8.44 -7.51 -23.22
C VAL A 76 7.66 -8.25 -24.30
N ASN A 77 6.37 -7.95 -24.46
CA ASN A 77 5.52 -8.61 -25.45
C ASN A 77 5.67 -8.01 -26.86
N THR A 78 6.42 -6.90 -27.03
CA THR A 78 6.71 -6.25 -28.34
C THR A 78 7.97 -6.84 -28.95
#